data_AF-A0A1W1WWM5-F1
#
_entry.id   AF-A0A1W1WWM5-F1
#
_cell.length_a   1.000
_cell.length_b   1.000
_cell.length_c   1.000
_cell.angle_alpha   90.00
_cell.angle_beta   90.00
_cell.angle_gamma   90.00
#
_symmetry.space_group_name_H-M   'P 1'
#
loop_
_entity.id
_entity.type
_entity.pdbx_description
1 polymer ?
#
loop_
_entity_poly.entity_id
_entity_poly.type
_entity_poly.pdbx_seq_one_letter_code
_entity_poly.pdbx_strand_id
1 'polypeptide(L)'
;MDKIAELSPEWQSWLQDNLARGCTPQSLVEVMVSHQFEPMFANAIVFHFSALRQVPAAQASEPSAGQRAAQTGYQYEAPRLAPAGNTIQTHDLTVRVVTRINKPYVVVLENVLTAEECDEMIRLSSDKLKRSMTVDPKTGGDAVIADRTSYGAFFAINENPLIANIDRRLAELMSWPVENGEGIQILNYKVGGEYKPHFDYFPPSDEGSKVHLGQGGQRISTLVMYLNDVPAGGETIFPELGLAVAPKKGSAVYFEYCNSLDQVDPLTLHGGNPVIEGEKWIATKWLRQHRYGG
;
A
#
# COMPACT_ATOMS: atom_id res chain seq x y z
N MET A 1 -17.78 -5.35 19.54
CA MET A 1 -19.26 -5.41 19.44
C MET A 1 -19.61 -4.70 18.15
N ASP A 2 -20.20 -5.43 17.19
CA ASP A 2 -20.44 -4.95 15.82
C ASP A 2 -21.34 -3.72 15.79
N LYS A 3 -20.74 -2.53 15.66
CA LYS A 3 -21.49 -1.27 15.42
C LYS A 3 -22.33 -1.32 14.13
N ILE A 4 -22.09 -2.28 13.24
CA ILE A 4 -22.92 -2.54 12.06
C ILE A 4 -24.35 -2.96 12.48
N ALA A 5 -24.53 -3.58 13.65
CA ALA A 5 -25.83 -3.95 14.18
C ALA A 5 -26.68 -2.77 14.69
N GLU A 6 -26.11 -1.56 14.77
CA GLU A 6 -26.80 -0.35 15.26
C GLU A 6 -27.49 0.45 14.14
N LEU A 7 -27.22 0.15 12.85
CA LEU A 7 -27.89 0.85 11.76
C LEU A 7 -29.26 0.22 11.48
N SER A 8 -30.33 1.01 11.61
CA SER A 8 -31.70 0.54 11.34
C SER A 8 -31.83 -0.04 9.90
N PRO A 9 -32.70 -1.03 9.66
CA PRO A 9 -32.93 -1.60 8.33
C PRO A 9 -33.30 -0.54 7.26
N GLU A 10 -33.98 0.53 7.65
CA GLU A 10 -34.36 1.64 6.77
C GLU A 10 -33.13 2.36 6.21
N TRP A 11 -32.16 2.69 7.08
CA TRP A 11 -30.89 3.29 6.68
C TRP A 11 -29.99 2.33 5.89
N GLN A 12 -30.03 1.03 6.19
CA GLN A 12 -29.34 0.02 5.38
C GLN A 12 -29.89 -0.02 3.95
N SER A 13 -31.22 -0.08 3.80
CA SER A 13 -31.88 -0.05 2.48
C SER A 13 -31.61 1.27 1.75
N TRP A 14 -31.68 2.40 2.46
CA TRP A 14 -31.41 3.71 1.88
C TRP A 14 -29.98 3.82 1.35
N LEU A 15 -28.98 3.33 2.09
CA LEU A 15 -27.60 3.29 1.63
C LEU A 15 -27.44 2.42 0.40
N GLN A 16 -28.01 1.21 0.40
CA GLN A 16 -27.97 0.29 -0.74
C GLN A 16 -28.59 0.94 -1.98
N ASP A 17 -29.77 1.53 -1.86
CA ASP A 17 -30.51 2.13 -2.98
C ASP A 17 -29.79 3.34 -3.57
N ASN A 18 -29.25 4.22 -2.73
CA ASN A 18 -28.59 5.43 -3.22
C ASN A 18 -27.18 5.16 -3.75
N LEU A 19 -26.45 4.20 -3.16
CA LEU A 19 -25.25 3.65 -3.79
C LEU A 19 -25.61 3.03 -5.15
N ALA A 20 -26.69 2.25 -5.24
CA ALA A 20 -27.15 1.65 -6.49
C ALA A 20 -27.44 2.71 -7.58
N ARG A 21 -27.98 3.87 -7.18
CA ARG A 21 -28.24 5.02 -8.05
C ARG A 21 -27.00 5.86 -8.41
N GLY A 22 -25.83 5.51 -7.89
CA GLY A 22 -24.56 6.18 -8.20
C GLY A 22 -24.25 7.41 -7.34
N CYS A 23 -24.90 7.58 -6.20
CA CYS A 23 -24.51 8.61 -5.23
C CYS A 23 -23.09 8.33 -4.70
N THR A 24 -22.30 9.39 -4.49
CA THR A 24 -20.92 9.25 -4.01
C THR A 24 -20.91 8.91 -2.52
N PRO A 25 -19.93 8.14 -2.02
CA PRO A 25 -19.80 7.87 -0.58
C PRO A 25 -19.82 9.15 0.26
N GLN A 26 -19.15 10.20 -0.20
CA GLN A 26 -19.14 11.49 0.49
C GLN A 26 -20.53 12.12 0.61
N SER A 27 -21.35 12.12 -0.45
CA SER A 27 -22.69 12.71 -0.37
C SER A 27 -23.61 11.91 0.56
N LEU A 28 -23.42 10.60 0.66
CA LEU A 28 -24.17 9.76 1.60
C LEU A 28 -23.75 10.01 3.06
N VAL A 29 -22.45 10.19 3.31
CA VAL A 29 -21.94 10.58 4.64
C VAL A 29 -22.51 11.92 5.05
N GLU A 30 -22.52 12.92 4.16
CA GLU A 30 -23.10 14.25 4.44
C GLU A 30 -24.58 14.15 4.81
N VAL A 31 -25.35 13.29 4.13
CA VAL A 31 -26.77 13.07 4.46
C VAL A 31 -26.92 12.37 5.81
N MET A 32 -26.12 11.36 6.12
CA MET A 32 -26.16 10.71 7.44
C MET A 32 -25.78 11.69 8.56
N VAL A 33 -24.73 12.50 8.38
CA VAL A 33 -24.32 13.52 9.36
C VAL A 33 -25.42 14.57 9.55
N SER A 34 -26.12 14.98 8.49
CA SER A 34 -27.27 15.90 8.62
C SER A 34 -28.45 15.29 9.39
N HIS A 35 -28.52 13.96 9.50
CA HIS A 35 -29.46 13.22 10.35
C HIS A 35 -28.87 12.82 11.71
N GLN A 36 -27.85 13.56 12.18
CA GLN A 36 -27.23 13.44 13.50
C GLN A 36 -26.46 12.12 13.74
N PHE A 37 -26.13 11.37 12.69
CA PHE A 37 -25.15 10.30 12.83
C PHE A 37 -23.77 10.88 13.14
N GLU A 38 -23.05 10.23 14.03
CA GLU A 38 -21.67 10.62 14.35
C GLU A 38 -20.80 10.50 13.07
N PRO A 39 -19.99 11.52 12.73
CA PRO A 39 -19.26 11.55 11.46
C PRO A 39 -18.37 10.34 11.19
N MET A 40 -17.66 9.80 12.20
CA MET A 40 -16.84 8.61 12.01
C MET A 40 -17.69 7.36 11.75
N PHE A 41 -18.81 7.21 12.48
CA PHE A 41 -19.77 6.14 12.23
C PHE A 41 -20.37 6.19 10.82
N ALA A 42 -20.79 7.38 10.37
CA ALA A 42 -21.32 7.58 9.02
C ALA A 42 -20.30 7.19 7.95
N ASN A 43 -19.04 7.65 8.09
CA ASN A 43 -17.95 7.29 7.18
C ASN A 43 -17.70 5.78 7.15
N ALA A 44 -17.60 5.13 8.31
CA ALA A 44 -17.32 3.69 8.40
C ALA A 44 -18.43 2.83 7.77
N ILE A 45 -19.69 3.18 8.03
CA ILE A 45 -20.85 2.45 7.50
C ILE A 45 -20.99 2.66 5.99
N VAL A 46 -20.87 3.88 5.49
CA VAL A 46 -20.95 4.14 4.04
C VAL A 46 -19.82 3.43 3.30
N PHE A 47 -18.60 3.44 3.85
CA PHE A 47 -17.47 2.70 3.31
C PHE A 47 -17.76 1.19 3.25
N HIS A 48 -18.28 0.61 4.33
CA HIS A 48 -18.66 -0.80 4.37
C HIS A 48 -19.69 -1.16 3.29
N PHE A 49 -20.77 -0.40 3.14
CA PHE A 49 -21.79 -0.64 2.10
C PHE A 49 -21.26 -0.40 0.68
N SER A 50 -20.33 0.56 0.51
CA SER A 50 -19.68 0.80 -0.78
C SER A 50 -18.77 -0.36 -1.18
N ALA A 51 -18.06 -0.95 -0.22
CA ALA A 51 -17.20 -2.12 -0.43
C ALA A 51 -18.02 -3.39 -0.74
N LEU A 52 -19.17 -3.59 -0.09
CA LEU A 52 -20.08 -4.70 -0.40
C LEU A 52 -20.65 -4.64 -1.82
N ARG A 53 -20.84 -3.44 -2.38
CA ARG A 53 -21.29 -3.27 -3.78
C ARG A 53 -20.23 -3.66 -4.81
N GLN A 54 -18.95 -3.76 -4.42
CA GLN A 54 -17.88 -4.19 -5.31
C GLN A 54 -17.85 -5.72 -5.54
N VAL A 55 -18.83 -6.48 -5.03
CA VAL A 55 -19.07 -7.86 -5.44
C VAL A 55 -20.33 -7.91 -6.32
N PRO A 56 -20.20 -7.92 -7.66
CA PRO A 56 -21.36 -8.07 -8.53
C PRO A 56 -21.90 -9.50 -8.47
N ALA A 57 -23.19 -9.63 -8.22
CA ALA A 57 -23.94 -10.83 -8.59
C ALA A 57 -24.07 -10.88 -10.13
N ALA A 58 -23.15 -11.63 -10.74
CA ALA A 58 -23.18 -12.28 -12.07
C ALA A 58 -23.45 -11.46 -13.35
N GLN A 59 -22.61 -11.76 -14.36
CA GLN A 59 -22.76 -11.56 -15.82
C GLN A 59 -22.14 -10.33 -16.48
N ALA A 60 -20.83 -10.17 -16.31
CA ALA A 60 -19.94 -9.87 -17.43
C ALA A 60 -18.65 -10.66 -17.19
N SER A 61 -18.14 -11.38 -18.20
CA SER A 61 -16.84 -12.02 -18.09
C SER A 61 -15.79 -10.92 -17.94
N GLU A 62 -15.35 -10.66 -16.71
CA GLU A 62 -14.25 -9.71 -16.50
C GLU A 62 -13.05 -10.16 -17.33
N PRO A 63 -12.39 -9.25 -18.04
CA PRO A 63 -11.18 -9.60 -18.76
C PRO A 63 -10.18 -10.18 -17.76
N SER A 64 -9.63 -11.34 -18.12
CA SER A 64 -8.53 -11.97 -17.39
C SER A 64 -7.39 -10.97 -17.19
N ALA A 65 -6.54 -11.15 -16.18
CA ALA A 65 -5.38 -10.27 -15.95
C ALA A 65 -4.52 -10.05 -17.21
N GLY A 66 -4.42 -11.07 -18.08
CA GLY A 66 -3.75 -10.96 -19.38
C GLY A 66 -4.44 -10.04 -20.39
N GLN A 67 -5.77 -9.96 -20.36
CA GLN A 67 -6.57 -9.04 -21.19
C GLN A 67 -6.55 -7.60 -20.65
N ARG A 68 -6.50 -7.39 -19.33
CA ARG A 68 -6.32 -6.05 -18.74
C ARG A 68 -4.94 -5.47 -19.07
N ALA A 69 -3.89 -6.26 -18.96
CA ALA A 69 -2.54 -5.79 -19.32
C ALA A 69 -2.36 -5.53 -20.81
N ALA A 70 -3.03 -6.30 -21.68
CA ALA A 70 -3.05 -6.00 -23.11
C ALA A 70 -3.70 -4.64 -23.44
N GLN A 71 -4.59 -4.13 -22.57
CA GLN A 71 -5.20 -2.82 -22.70
C GLN A 71 -4.31 -1.68 -22.19
N THR A 72 -3.38 -1.96 -21.28
CA THR A 72 -2.48 -0.95 -20.70
C THR A 72 -1.18 -0.79 -21.49
N GLY A 73 -0.85 -1.75 -22.36
CA GLY A 73 0.39 -1.76 -23.14
C GLY A 73 1.64 -2.13 -22.34
N TYR A 74 1.49 -2.46 -21.05
CA TYR A 74 2.58 -2.90 -20.19
C TYR A 74 3.04 -4.32 -20.54
N GLN A 75 4.34 -4.49 -20.72
CA GLN A 75 4.94 -5.79 -21.02
C GLN A 75 5.49 -6.44 -19.74
N TYR A 76 4.92 -7.57 -19.35
CA TYR A 76 5.40 -8.35 -18.20
C TYR A 76 6.70 -9.07 -18.52
N GLU A 77 7.64 -8.99 -17.58
CA GLU A 77 8.93 -9.67 -17.60
C GLU A 77 8.99 -10.76 -16.53
N ALA A 78 10.11 -11.48 -16.46
CA ALA A 78 10.37 -12.36 -15.32
C ALA A 78 10.47 -11.51 -14.04
N PRO A 79 9.79 -11.90 -12.95
CA PRO A 79 9.81 -11.13 -11.72
C PRO A 79 11.20 -11.19 -11.06
N ARG A 80 11.56 -10.12 -10.36
CA ARG A 80 12.84 -10.01 -9.64
C ARG A 80 12.84 -10.84 -8.36
N LEU A 81 11.75 -10.80 -7.61
CA LEU A 81 11.58 -11.67 -6.45
C LEU A 81 11.27 -13.09 -6.93
N ALA A 82 12.05 -14.07 -6.44
CA ALA A 82 12.06 -15.48 -6.86
C ALA A 82 10.73 -15.97 -7.49
N PRO A 83 10.71 -16.40 -8.75
CA PRO A 83 9.47 -16.65 -9.50
C PRO A 83 8.70 -17.90 -9.05
N ALA A 84 9.33 -18.79 -8.28
CA ALA A 84 8.76 -20.06 -7.84
C ALA A 84 9.26 -20.43 -6.45
N GLY A 85 8.60 -21.43 -5.85
CA GLY A 85 8.91 -21.93 -4.51
C GLY A 85 8.12 -21.23 -3.40
N ASN A 86 8.09 -21.90 -2.25
CA ASN A 86 7.30 -21.50 -1.08
C ASN A 86 8.13 -20.75 -0.03
N THR A 87 9.46 -20.69 -0.23
CA THR A 87 10.41 -20.05 0.69
C THR A 87 11.54 -19.39 -0.08
N ILE A 88 12.07 -18.29 0.45
CA ILE A 88 13.24 -17.57 -0.06
C ILE A 88 14.26 -17.52 1.08
N GLN A 89 15.48 -17.98 0.81
CA GLN A 89 16.57 -17.93 1.78
C GLN A 89 17.32 -16.61 1.63
N THR A 90 17.40 -15.84 2.72
CA THR A 90 18.34 -14.73 2.87
C THR A 90 19.50 -15.21 3.73
N HIS A 91 20.50 -14.36 3.92
CA HIS A 91 21.68 -14.68 4.73
C HIS A 91 21.35 -14.98 6.21
N ASP A 92 20.20 -14.56 6.71
CA ASP A 92 19.83 -14.66 8.13
C ASP A 92 18.41 -15.18 8.40
N LEU A 93 17.51 -15.19 7.42
CA LEU A 93 16.13 -15.66 7.58
C LEU A 93 15.68 -16.53 6.39
N THR A 94 14.72 -17.39 6.68
CA THR A 94 13.89 -18.02 5.65
C THR A 94 12.56 -17.29 5.56
N VAL A 95 12.34 -16.55 4.48
CA VAL A 95 11.08 -15.85 4.20
C VAL A 95 10.10 -16.84 3.58
N ARG A 96 8.86 -16.89 4.08
CA ARG A 96 7.80 -17.73 3.51
C ARG A 96 6.99 -16.95 2.49
N VAL A 97 6.73 -17.56 1.35
CA VAL A 97 5.80 -17.05 0.34
C VAL A 97 4.41 -17.59 0.67
N VAL A 98 3.46 -16.69 0.94
CA VAL A 98 2.08 -17.06 1.27
C VAL A 98 1.22 -17.10 0.01
N THR A 99 1.26 -16.04 -0.78
CA THR A 99 0.42 -15.87 -1.97
C THR A 99 1.22 -15.19 -3.07
N ARG A 100 0.95 -15.55 -4.33
CA ARG A 100 1.45 -14.86 -5.53
C ARG A 100 0.32 -14.56 -6.50
N ILE A 101 0.27 -13.32 -6.97
CA ILE A 101 -0.43 -12.92 -8.19
C ILE A 101 0.66 -12.66 -9.22
N ASN A 102 0.54 -13.28 -10.40
CA ASN A 102 1.59 -13.19 -11.42
C ASN A 102 1.45 -11.95 -12.33
N LYS A 103 0.23 -11.43 -12.48
CA LYS A 103 -0.09 -10.29 -13.35
C LYS A 103 -1.22 -9.45 -12.71
N PRO A 104 -0.93 -8.23 -12.23
CA PRO A 104 0.40 -7.69 -11.93
C PRO A 104 1.15 -8.57 -10.92
N TYR A 105 2.47 -8.40 -10.83
CA TYR A 105 3.25 -9.21 -9.89
C TYR A 105 3.11 -8.67 -8.47
N VAL A 106 2.39 -9.41 -7.63
CA VAL A 106 2.14 -9.09 -6.20
C VAL A 106 2.38 -10.35 -5.37
N VAL A 107 3.14 -10.22 -4.28
CA VAL A 107 3.52 -11.34 -3.42
C VAL A 107 3.30 -10.99 -1.96
N VAL A 108 2.59 -11.85 -1.23
CA VAL A 108 2.44 -11.75 0.23
C VAL A 108 3.47 -12.66 0.88
N LEU A 109 4.25 -12.11 1.81
CA LEU A 109 5.39 -12.74 2.44
C LEU A 109 5.21 -12.77 3.96
N GLU A 110 5.67 -13.83 4.60
CA GLU A 110 5.78 -13.95 6.06
C GLU A 110 7.24 -14.12 6.47
N ASN A 111 7.55 -13.74 7.71
CA ASN A 111 8.89 -13.86 8.30
C ASN A 111 9.94 -13.02 7.54
N VAL A 112 9.55 -11.81 7.10
CA VAL A 112 10.45 -10.84 6.47
C VAL A 112 11.24 -10.07 7.53
N LEU A 113 10.57 -9.75 8.63
CA LEU A 113 11.16 -9.16 9.84
C LEU A 113 10.81 -10.05 11.03
N THR A 114 11.74 -10.15 11.98
CA THR A 114 11.44 -10.73 13.30
C THR A 114 10.58 -9.77 14.13
N ALA A 115 9.92 -10.29 15.17
CA ALA A 115 9.08 -9.45 16.03
C ALA A 115 9.91 -8.37 16.73
N GLU A 116 11.14 -8.70 17.13
CA GLU A 116 12.10 -7.82 17.79
C GLU A 116 12.59 -6.71 16.86
N GLU A 117 12.88 -7.03 15.59
CA GLU A 117 13.25 -6.03 14.59
C GLU A 117 12.10 -5.04 14.36
N CYS A 118 10.86 -5.53 14.29
CA CYS A 118 9.69 -4.66 14.16
C CYS A 118 9.57 -3.68 15.34
N ASP A 119 9.68 -4.18 16.58
CA ASP A 119 9.57 -3.34 17.78
C ASP A 119 10.70 -2.32 17.86
N GLU A 120 11.92 -2.72 17.53
CA GLU A 120 13.09 -1.83 17.56
C GLU A 120 13.01 -0.75 16.47
N MET A 121 12.50 -1.07 15.28
CA MET A 121 12.25 -0.06 14.24
C MET A 121 11.20 0.97 14.68
N ILE A 122 10.13 0.54 15.34
CA ILE A 122 9.13 1.45 15.92
C ILE A 122 9.79 2.33 16.99
N ARG A 123 10.56 1.74 17.90
CA ARG A 123 11.25 2.47 18.98
C ARG A 123 12.21 3.53 18.45
N LEU A 124 13.05 3.18 17.48
CA LEU A 124 14.06 4.08 16.89
C LEU A 124 13.46 5.21 16.03
N SER A 125 12.22 5.06 15.57
CA SER A 125 11.55 6.03 14.70
C SER A 125 10.55 6.93 15.43
N SER A 126 10.07 6.53 16.61
CA SER A 126 8.99 7.22 17.34
C SER A 126 9.27 8.71 17.59
N ASP A 127 10.50 9.07 17.97
CA ASP A 127 10.89 10.46 18.23
C ASP A 127 11.15 11.28 16.95
N LYS A 128 11.23 10.62 15.79
CA LYS A 128 11.53 11.25 14.49
C LYS A 128 10.27 11.51 13.65
N LEU A 129 9.11 11.03 14.08
CA LEU A 129 7.87 11.09 13.31
C LEU A 129 7.39 12.53 13.07
N LYS A 130 7.17 12.86 11.80
CA LYS A 130 6.54 14.12 11.37
C LYS A 130 5.37 13.81 10.43
N ARG A 131 4.47 14.76 10.20
CA ARG A 131 3.38 14.56 9.23
C ARG A 131 3.96 14.16 7.87
N SER A 132 3.47 13.06 7.28
CA SER A 132 3.96 12.58 5.99
C SER A 132 3.56 13.51 4.84
N MET A 133 4.42 13.56 3.81
CA MET A 133 4.23 14.34 2.59
C MET A 133 4.07 13.41 1.38
N THR A 134 3.53 13.94 0.29
CA THR A 134 3.43 13.31 -1.03
C THR A 134 4.12 14.18 -2.07
N VAL A 135 4.44 13.61 -3.24
CA VAL A 135 5.01 14.38 -4.35
C VAL A 135 3.93 15.21 -5.02
N ASP A 136 4.19 16.51 -5.18
CA ASP A 136 3.35 17.41 -5.95
C ASP A 136 3.51 17.13 -7.47
N PRO A 137 2.42 16.80 -8.19
CA PRO A 137 2.50 16.43 -9.61
C PRO A 137 3.04 17.51 -10.55
N LYS A 138 2.98 18.79 -10.16
CA LYS A 138 3.42 19.92 -11.00
C LYS A 138 4.86 20.30 -10.73
N THR A 139 5.22 20.35 -9.46
CA THR A 139 6.51 20.91 -9.01
C THR A 139 7.55 19.85 -8.69
N GLY A 140 7.13 18.61 -8.36
CA GLY A 140 8.02 17.58 -7.83
C GLY A 140 8.52 17.88 -6.41
N GLY A 141 7.91 18.85 -5.73
CA GLY A 141 8.20 19.15 -4.32
C GLY A 141 7.38 18.29 -3.37
N ASP A 142 7.81 18.23 -2.11
CA ASP A 142 7.02 17.59 -1.06
C ASP A 142 5.82 18.47 -0.67
N ALA A 143 4.62 17.90 -0.70
CA ALA A 143 3.37 18.55 -0.31
C ALA A 143 2.65 17.76 0.78
N VAL A 144 2.09 18.45 1.77
CA VAL A 144 1.14 17.85 2.72
C VAL A 144 -0.24 17.87 2.07
N ILE A 145 -0.81 16.71 1.74
CA ILE A 145 -2.16 16.60 1.18
C ILE A 145 -3.10 15.83 2.14
N ALA A 146 -4.40 16.06 2.01
CA ALA A 146 -5.42 15.40 2.84
C ALA A 146 -5.47 13.88 2.62
N ASP A 147 -5.09 13.43 1.42
CA ASP A 147 -5.20 12.03 0.97
C ASP A 147 -4.21 11.07 1.66
N ARG A 148 -3.25 11.61 2.42
CA ARG A 148 -2.31 10.86 3.26
C ARG A 148 -2.30 11.42 4.68
N THR A 149 -2.74 10.60 5.63
CA THR A 149 -2.94 11.04 7.03
C THR A 149 -1.95 10.47 8.03
N SER A 150 -0.90 9.79 7.56
CA SER A 150 0.16 9.21 8.38
C SER A 150 1.18 10.23 8.90
N TYR A 151 1.89 9.81 9.95
CA TYR A 151 3.15 10.38 10.37
C TYR A 151 4.27 9.47 9.88
N GLY A 152 5.40 10.02 9.45
CA GLY A 152 6.52 9.22 8.98
C GLY A 152 7.89 9.77 9.35
N ALA A 153 8.87 8.88 9.25
CA ALA A 153 10.29 9.13 9.41
C ALA A 153 11.04 8.29 8.37
N PHE A 154 12.29 8.62 8.12
CA PHE A 154 13.17 7.82 7.27
C PHE A 154 14.37 7.34 8.07
N PHE A 155 14.75 6.09 7.88
CA PHE A 155 16.10 5.63 8.14
C PHE A 155 16.91 5.79 6.86
N ALA A 156 18.11 6.36 6.97
CA ALA A 156 19.07 6.32 5.88
C ALA A 156 19.48 4.86 5.59
N ILE A 157 19.95 4.61 4.37
CA ILE A 157 20.50 3.29 4.00
C ILE A 157 21.66 2.97 4.94
N ASN A 158 21.65 1.77 5.52
CA ASN A 158 22.65 1.32 6.49
C ASN A 158 22.85 2.27 7.70
N GLU A 159 21.83 3.04 8.11
CA GLU A 159 21.95 4.08 9.16
C GLU A 159 22.56 3.55 10.47
N ASN A 160 22.21 2.31 10.85
CA ASN A 160 22.71 1.64 12.03
C ASN A 160 22.79 0.12 11.78
N PRO A 161 23.39 -0.68 12.68
CA PRO A 161 23.60 -2.12 12.44
C PRO A 161 22.30 -2.90 12.17
N LEU A 162 21.19 -2.55 12.82
CA LEU A 162 19.89 -3.17 12.57
C LEU A 162 19.42 -2.87 11.14
N ILE A 163 19.39 -1.60 10.76
CA ILE A 163 18.95 -1.17 9.43
C ILE A 163 19.86 -1.73 8.33
N ALA A 164 21.17 -1.80 8.56
CA ALA A 164 22.11 -2.38 7.62
C ALA A 164 21.87 -3.89 7.39
N ASN A 165 21.54 -4.62 8.46
CA ASN A 165 21.18 -6.03 8.33
C ASN A 165 19.88 -6.22 7.54
N ILE A 166 18.86 -5.41 7.84
CA ILE A 166 17.58 -5.41 7.11
C ILE A 166 17.80 -5.02 5.64
N ASP A 167 18.53 -3.94 5.35
CA ASP A 167 18.81 -3.51 3.97
C ASP A 167 19.47 -4.62 3.15
N ARG A 168 20.45 -5.33 3.72
CA ARG A 168 21.07 -6.50 3.06
C ARG A 168 20.04 -7.61 2.80
N ARG A 169 19.18 -7.91 3.77
CA ARG A 169 18.12 -8.93 3.63
C ARG A 169 17.15 -8.56 2.52
N LEU A 170 16.73 -7.30 2.46
CA LEU A 170 15.79 -6.81 1.45
C LEU A 170 16.41 -6.83 0.05
N ALA A 171 17.70 -6.51 -0.09
CA ALA A 171 18.42 -6.61 -1.35
C ALA A 171 18.48 -8.06 -1.88
N GLU A 172 18.76 -9.03 -1.01
CA GLU A 172 18.72 -10.46 -1.36
C GLU A 172 17.31 -10.92 -1.72
N LEU A 173 16.30 -10.50 -0.95
CA LEU A 173 14.89 -10.87 -1.15
C LEU A 173 14.30 -10.32 -2.46
N MET A 174 14.57 -9.04 -2.75
CA MET A 174 14.05 -8.33 -3.92
C MET A 174 14.98 -8.43 -5.14
N SER A 175 16.09 -9.18 -5.02
CA SER A 175 17.12 -9.39 -6.05
C SER A 175 17.63 -8.08 -6.68
N TRP A 176 17.92 -7.08 -5.84
CA TRP A 176 18.33 -5.75 -6.31
C TRP A 176 19.38 -5.12 -5.38
N PRO A 177 20.36 -4.36 -5.88
CA PRO A 177 21.43 -3.82 -5.06
C PRO A 177 20.92 -2.88 -3.96
N VAL A 178 21.58 -2.89 -2.79
CA VAL A 178 21.23 -2.05 -1.64
C VAL A 178 21.25 -0.57 -2.01
N GLU A 179 22.24 -0.16 -2.81
CA GLU A 179 22.47 1.20 -3.27
C GLU A 179 21.39 1.73 -4.24
N ASN A 180 20.54 0.85 -4.76
CA ASN A 180 19.37 1.22 -5.55
C ASN A 180 18.12 1.41 -4.68
N GLY A 181 18.17 1.11 -3.39
CA GLY A 181 17.06 1.35 -2.48
C GLY A 181 16.99 2.80 -2.01
N GLU A 182 15.79 3.34 -1.85
CA GLU A 182 15.61 4.51 -1.00
C GLU A 182 15.81 4.13 0.49
N GLY A 183 15.95 5.13 1.37
CA GLY A 183 15.90 4.90 2.81
C GLY A 183 14.59 4.25 3.24
N ILE A 184 14.61 3.45 4.32
CA ILE A 184 13.39 2.80 4.81
C ILE A 184 12.47 3.86 5.41
N GLN A 185 11.27 4.01 4.83
CA GLN A 185 10.27 4.93 5.34
C GLN A 185 9.43 4.24 6.41
N ILE A 186 9.41 4.76 7.63
CA ILE A 186 8.46 4.34 8.67
C ILE A 186 7.22 5.21 8.58
N LEU A 187 6.04 4.59 8.69
CA LEU A 187 4.77 5.28 8.79
C LEU A 187 3.94 4.76 9.96
N ASN A 188 3.26 5.68 10.64
CA ASN A 188 2.24 5.40 11.64
C ASN A 188 0.90 5.99 11.22
N TYR A 189 -0.14 5.14 11.26
CA TYR A 189 -1.54 5.50 11.06
C TYR A 189 -2.29 5.25 12.37
N LYS A 190 -2.88 6.31 12.92
CA LYS A 190 -3.84 6.21 14.03
C LYS A 190 -5.22 5.81 13.50
N VAL A 191 -6.18 5.57 14.39
CA VAL A 191 -7.58 5.33 14.02
C VAL A 191 -8.10 6.40 13.05
N GLY A 192 -8.75 5.97 11.98
CA GLY A 192 -9.20 6.80 10.86
C GLY A 192 -8.10 7.16 9.84
N GLY A 193 -6.83 6.92 10.19
CA GLY A 193 -5.70 7.16 9.31
C GLY A 193 -5.72 6.21 8.11
N GLU A 194 -5.55 6.77 6.92
CA GLU A 194 -5.61 6.07 5.63
C GLU A 194 -4.60 6.66 4.63
N TYR A 195 -4.45 5.96 3.51
CA TYR A 195 -3.83 6.49 2.31
C TYR A 195 -4.68 6.11 1.11
N LYS A 196 -5.22 7.10 0.41
CA LYS A 196 -5.98 6.88 -0.82
C LYS A 196 -5.18 6.11 -1.87
N PRO A 197 -5.87 5.37 -2.77
CA PRO A 197 -5.21 4.67 -3.85
C PRO A 197 -4.28 5.57 -4.67
N HIS A 198 -3.04 5.15 -4.86
CA HIS A 198 -1.99 5.86 -5.55
C HIS A 198 -1.02 4.88 -6.22
N PHE A 199 -0.09 5.45 -6.98
CA PHE A 199 1.06 4.74 -7.53
C PHE A 199 2.31 5.10 -6.76
N ASP A 200 3.19 4.13 -6.58
CA ASP A 200 4.52 4.39 -6.01
C ASP A 200 5.52 4.86 -7.06
N TYR A 201 5.32 4.50 -8.33
CA TYR A 201 6.09 5.07 -9.44
C TYR A 201 5.74 6.54 -9.65
N PHE A 202 6.67 7.28 -10.24
CA PHE A 202 6.46 8.66 -10.66
C PHE A 202 5.74 8.66 -12.02
N PRO A 203 4.48 9.13 -12.14
CA PRO A 203 3.74 9.03 -13.39
C PRO A 203 4.46 9.78 -14.52
N PRO A 204 4.72 9.16 -15.68
CA PRO A 204 5.43 9.82 -16.79
C PRO A 204 4.70 11.05 -17.34
N SER A 205 3.39 11.15 -17.13
CA SER A 205 2.54 12.29 -17.51
C SER A 205 2.76 13.53 -16.65
N ASP A 206 3.29 13.37 -15.44
CA ASP A 206 3.38 14.44 -14.45
C ASP A 206 4.70 15.19 -14.63
N GLU A 207 4.62 16.53 -14.77
CA GLU A 207 5.82 17.35 -14.99
C GLU A 207 6.81 17.26 -13.83
N GLY A 208 6.28 17.16 -12.60
CA GLY A 208 7.05 17.01 -11.37
C GLY A 208 7.85 15.71 -11.29
N SER A 209 7.44 14.66 -12.02
CA SER A 209 8.14 13.37 -12.03
C SER A 209 9.59 13.51 -12.47
N LYS A 210 9.91 14.45 -13.38
CA LYS A 210 11.28 14.66 -13.88
C LYS A 210 12.30 14.94 -12.77
N VAL A 211 11.88 15.63 -11.71
CA VAL A 211 12.75 15.97 -10.57
C VAL A 211 13.21 14.70 -9.85
N HIS A 212 12.28 13.78 -9.59
CA HIS A 212 12.59 12.53 -8.91
C HIS A 212 13.26 11.51 -9.84
N LEU A 213 12.87 11.46 -11.12
CA LEU A 213 13.50 10.59 -12.11
C LEU A 213 15.00 10.88 -12.27
N GLY A 214 15.43 12.13 -12.08
CA GLY A 214 16.85 12.51 -12.05
C GLY A 214 17.65 11.89 -10.91
N GLN A 215 17.01 11.35 -9.87
CA GLN A 215 17.65 10.79 -8.68
C GLN A 215 17.47 9.27 -8.64
N GLY A 216 18.19 8.53 -9.48
CA GLY A 216 18.12 7.06 -9.52
C GLY A 216 17.07 6.46 -10.47
N GLY A 217 16.50 7.26 -11.38
CA GLY A 217 15.54 6.78 -12.39
C GLY A 217 14.12 6.61 -11.84
N GLN A 218 13.36 5.65 -12.36
CA GLN A 218 12.02 5.30 -11.91
C GLN A 218 12.07 4.39 -10.67
N ARG A 219 11.02 4.41 -9.83
CA ARG A 219 10.81 3.36 -8.82
C ARG A 219 10.32 2.09 -9.53
N ILE A 220 10.87 0.93 -9.19
CA ILE A 220 10.59 -0.31 -9.94
C ILE A 220 9.74 -1.31 -9.17
N SER A 221 9.82 -1.27 -7.85
CA SER A 221 9.08 -2.15 -6.97
C SER A 221 9.04 -1.58 -5.55
N THR A 222 8.09 -2.09 -4.78
CA THR A 222 7.86 -1.71 -3.40
C THR A 222 7.76 -2.95 -2.52
N LEU A 223 8.29 -2.87 -1.31
CA LEU A 223 8.00 -3.78 -0.22
C LEU A 223 7.39 -2.98 0.95
N VAL A 224 6.14 -3.27 1.30
CA VAL A 224 5.47 -2.76 2.49
C VAL A 224 5.52 -3.83 3.57
N MET A 225 6.28 -3.58 4.63
CA MET A 225 6.45 -4.46 5.79
C MET A 225 5.57 -3.98 6.94
N TYR A 226 4.84 -4.89 7.57
CA TYR A 226 3.98 -4.56 8.71
C TYR A 226 4.73 -4.76 10.03
N LEU A 227 4.81 -3.71 10.83
CA LEU A 227 5.60 -3.70 12.07
C LEU A 227 4.77 -4.07 13.31
N ASN A 228 3.44 -4.13 13.18
CA ASN A 228 2.55 -4.60 14.24
C ASN A 228 1.29 -5.25 13.64
N ASP A 229 0.60 -6.02 14.46
CA ASP A 229 -0.75 -6.50 14.15
C ASP A 229 -1.75 -5.36 14.34
N VAL A 230 -2.73 -5.28 13.44
CA VAL A 230 -3.81 -4.28 13.48
C VAL A 230 -5.11 -5.00 13.81
N PRO A 231 -5.77 -4.70 14.94
CA PRO A 231 -6.99 -5.40 15.35
C PRO A 231 -8.14 -5.33 14.31
N ALA A 232 -8.33 -4.17 13.67
CA ALA A 232 -9.34 -4.00 12.62
C ALA A 232 -8.98 -2.87 11.63
N GLY A 233 -9.26 -3.10 10.34
CA GLY A 233 -8.96 -2.18 9.24
C GLY A 233 -7.47 -2.12 8.89
N GLY A 234 -7.06 -1.06 8.21
CA GLY A 234 -5.65 -0.84 7.87
C GLY A 234 -5.11 -1.76 6.78
N GLU A 235 -5.93 -2.45 6.00
CA GLU A 235 -5.47 -3.32 4.91
C GLU A 235 -4.72 -2.53 3.84
N THR A 236 -3.72 -3.16 3.22
CA THR A 236 -3.16 -2.67 1.96
C THR A 236 -4.00 -3.22 0.82
N ILE A 237 -4.69 -2.35 0.08
CA ILE A 237 -5.63 -2.75 -0.97
C ILE A 237 -5.03 -2.54 -2.36
N PHE A 238 -5.39 -3.41 -3.30
CA PHE A 238 -5.14 -3.27 -4.74
C PHE A 238 -6.50 -3.33 -5.45
N PRO A 239 -7.18 -2.18 -5.67
CA PRO A 239 -8.55 -2.13 -6.14
C PRO A 239 -8.75 -2.86 -7.48
N GLU A 240 -7.80 -2.69 -8.41
CA GLU A 240 -7.84 -3.32 -9.74
C GLU A 240 -7.77 -4.86 -9.69
N LEU A 241 -7.37 -5.42 -8.55
CA LEU A 241 -7.25 -6.86 -8.32
C LEU A 241 -8.34 -7.42 -7.41
N GLY A 242 -9.14 -6.55 -6.79
CA GLY A 242 -10.02 -6.95 -5.68
C GLY A 242 -9.25 -7.58 -4.51
N LEU A 243 -7.97 -7.22 -4.33
CA LEU A 243 -7.10 -7.78 -3.29
C LEU A 243 -7.03 -6.81 -2.10
N ALA A 244 -7.13 -7.36 -0.89
CA ALA A 244 -6.78 -6.68 0.35
C ALA A 244 -5.83 -7.56 1.17
N VAL A 245 -4.74 -6.98 1.66
CA VAL A 245 -3.75 -7.66 2.50
C VAL A 245 -3.85 -7.09 3.91
N ALA A 246 -4.30 -7.92 4.84
CA ALA A 246 -4.40 -7.56 6.25
C ALA A 246 -3.00 -7.41 6.88
N PRO A 247 -2.76 -6.39 7.74
CA PRO A 247 -1.50 -6.24 8.44
C PRO A 247 -1.26 -7.38 9.43
N LYS A 248 -0.11 -8.03 9.31
CA LYS A 248 0.38 -9.01 10.28
C LYS A 248 1.84 -8.74 10.61
N LYS A 249 2.18 -8.62 11.88
CA LYS A 249 3.53 -8.26 12.32
C LYS A 249 4.60 -9.18 11.68
N GLY A 250 5.65 -8.59 11.14
CA GLY A 250 6.77 -9.30 10.48
C GLY A 250 6.48 -9.82 9.08
N SER A 251 5.24 -9.68 8.59
CA SER A 251 4.85 -9.99 7.22
C SER A 251 5.02 -8.78 6.30
N ALA A 252 4.94 -8.99 4.99
CA ALA A 252 5.04 -7.92 4.01
C ALA A 252 4.21 -8.21 2.75
N VAL A 253 3.92 -7.16 1.99
CA VAL A 253 3.46 -7.25 0.60
C VAL A 253 4.49 -6.61 -0.32
N TYR A 254 4.88 -7.36 -1.35
CA TYR A 254 5.81 -6.95 -2.39
C TYR A 254 5.07 -6.82 -3.72
N PHE A 255 5.39 -5.81 -4.52
CA PHE A 255 4.84 -5.67 -5.87
C PHE A 255 5.80 -4.94 -6.82
N GLU A 256 5.77 -5.31 -8.10
CA GLU A 256 6.63 -4.77 -9.17
C GLU A 256 5.81 -4.03 -10.21
N TYR A 257 6.30 -2.90 -10.68
CA TYR A 257 5.54 -2.01 -11.55
C TYR A 257 6.36 -1.24 -12.57
N CYS A 258 7.67 -1.47 -12.70
CA CYS A 258 8.44 -0.95 -13.81
C CYS A 258 9.27 -2.04 -14.47
N ASN A 259 9.19 -2.14 -15.79
CA ASN A 259 9.92 -3.13 -16.58
C ASN A 259 11.20 -2.53 -17.20
N SER A 260 11.95 -3.33 -17.96
CA SER A 260 13.20 -2.86 -18.62
C SER A 260 12.98 -1.89 -19.78
N LEU A 261 11.72 -1.66 -20.18
CA LEU A 261 11.31 -0.73 -21.23
C LEU A 261 10.79 0.60 -20.68
N ASP A 262 11.05 0.90 -19.40
CA ASP A 262 10.57 2.10 -18.68
C ASP A 262 9.03 2.24 -18.64
N GLN A 263 8.31 1.16 -18.93
CA GLN A 263 6.85 1.14 -18.80
C GLN A 263 6.47 0.98 -17.33
N VAL A 264 5.30 1.50 -16.96
CA VAL A 264 4.74 1.36 -15.61
C VAL A 264 3.43 0.57 -15.62
N ASP A 265 3.23 -0.30 -14.63
CA ASP A 265 2.03 -1.16 -14.55
C ASP A 265 0.90 -0.48 -13.76
N PRO A 266 -0.17 -0.01 -14.43
CA PRO A 266 -1.27 0.69 -13.75
C PRO A 266 -2.14 -0.26 -12.91
N LEU A 267 -2.00 -1.58 -13.01
CA LEU A 267 -2.73 -2.53 -12.16
C LEU A 267 -2.16 -2.62 -10.74
N THR A 268 -1.04 -1.93 -10.48
CA THR A 268 -0.45 -1.82 -9.13
C THR A 268 -0.96 -0.63 -8.32
N LEU A 269 -2.03 0.01 -8.78
CA LEU A 269 -2.76 1.01 -7.99
C LEU A 269 -3.09 0.40 -6.62
N HIS A 270 -2.65 1.04 -5.56
CA HIS A 270 -2.81 0.51 -4.21
C HIS A 270 -3.01 1.61 -3.18
N GLY A 271 -3.61 1.26 -2.05
CA GLY A 271 -3.87 2.19 -0.95
C GLY A 271 -3.84 1.50 0.41
N GLY A 272 -3.98 2.30 1.46
CA GLY A 272 -4.15 1.82 2.83
C GLY A 272 -5.55 2.17 3.31
N ASN A 273 -6.36 1.16 3.60
CA ASN A 273 -7.67 1.38 4.22
C ASN A 273 -7.55 2.10 5.57
N PRO A 274 -8.60 2.80 6.03
CA PRO A 274 -8.64 3.38 7.35
C PRO A 274 -8.38 2.34 8.44
N VAL A 275 -7.57 2.69 9.43
CA VAL A 275 -7.46 1.91 10.67
C VAL A 275 -8.76 2.09 11.47
N ILE A 276 -9.41 0.98 11.85
CA ILE A 276 -10.67 1.00 12.60
C ILE A 276 -10.40 0.85 14.10
N GLU A 277 -9.46 -0.03 14.47
CA GLU A 277 -9.07 -0.27 15.87
C GLU A 277 -7.54 -0.40 16.00
N GLY A 278 -6.98 0.15 17.07
CA GLY A 278 -5.55 0.17 17.34
C GLY A 278 -4.78 1.22 16.53
N GLU A 279 -3.64 0.84 16.01
CA GLU A 279 -2.80 1.66 15.12
C GLU A 279 -2.05 0.76 14.14
N LYS A 280 -1.65 1.32 12.99
CA LYS A 280 -0.86 0.61 11.97
C LYS A 280 0.52 1.24 11.84
N TRP A 281 1.54 0.44 12.03
CA TRP A 281 2.94 0.76 11.74
C TRP A 281 3.41 -0.04 10.53
N ILE A 282 3.97 0.66 9.55
CA ILE A 282 4.60 0.02 8.39
C ILE A 282 5.99 0.59 8.15
N ALA A 283 6.84 -0.23 7.55
CA ALA A 283 8.08 0.18 6.93
C ALA A 283 7.98 -0.06 5.41
N THR A 284 8.26 0.96 4.62
CA THR A 284 8.23 0.89 3.16
C THR A 284 9.64 0.99 2.60
N LYS A 285 10.00 0.05 1.71
CA LYS A 285 11.22 0.09 0.91
C LYS A 285 10.85 0.25 -0.56
N TRP A 286 11.32 1.33 -1.17
CA TRP A 286 11.25 1.55 -2.61
C TRP A 286 12.59 1.24 -3.27
N LEU A 287 12.55 0.56 -4.41
CA LEU A 287 13.72 0.33 -5.24
C LEU A 287 13.71 1.22 -6.48
N ARG A 288 14.89 1.68 -6.87
CA ARG A 288 15.14 2.59 -7.99
C ARG A 288 15.85 1.84 -9.12
N GLN A 289 15.62 2.26 -10.37
CA GLN A 289 16.29 1.67 -11.54
C GLN A 289 17.81 1.77 -11.45
N HIS A 290 18.30 2.88 -10.91
CA HIS A 290 19.73 3.17 -10.77
C HIS A 290 20.06 3.49 -9.31
N ARG A 291 21.35 3.62 -9.03
CA ARG A 291 21.84 4.03 -7.71
C ARG A 291 21.12 5.29 -7.23
N TYR A 292 20.62 5.25 -6.01
CA TYR A 292 19.90 6.35 -5.38
C TYR A 292 20.86 7.24 -4.59
N GLY A 293 20.71 8.57 -4.70
CA GLY A 293 21.56 9.55 -4.00
C GLY A 293 23.01 9.64 -4.51
N GLY A 294 23.26 9.20 -5.75
CA GLY A 294 24.53 9.36 -6.47
C GLY A 294 24.58 10.61 -7.34
#